data_AF-A0A7S0A614-F1
#
_entry.id   AF-A0A7S0A614-F1
#
_cell.length_a   1.000
_cell.length_b   1.000
_cell.length_c   1.000
_cell.angle_alpha   90.00
_cell.angle_beta   90.00
_cell.angle_gamma   90.00
#
_symmetry.space_group_name_H-M   'P 1'
#
loop_
_entity.id
_entity.type
_entity.pdbx_description
1 polymer ?
#
loop_
_entity_poly.entity_id
_entity_poly.type
_entity_poly.pdbx_seq_one_letter_code
_entity_poly.pdbx_strand_id
1 'polypeptide(L)'
;QGLVELALRPSSDKSQPPSQRSMVSLLLLVLSAPAAISALEQQQHEAAQAVANPIRKVVTMLQDMQKKVTEEGAAEAELYEKFMCYCKTSGGTLSSSMEEAKNAIASLTASLKASGEKKTQTVADEKEHQQSRSEAKDAMAKATALREKEASDFAKEKSDSTTNIAALEKAIAAVEKGIAGGFLQSNAALRLRRYAMEKADLPDDARQELLAF
;
A
#
# COMPACT_ATOMS: atom_id res chain seq x y z
N GLN A 1 11.53 -4.77 10.12
CA GLN A 1 10.11 -4.80 10.50
C GLN A 1 9.35 -4.53 9.20
N GLY A 2 9.08 -5.50 8.34
CA GLY A 2 8.30 -6.73 8.55
C GLY A 2 6.87 -6.43 8.09
N LEU A 3 6.37 -7.17 7.07
CA LEU A 3 5.14 -6.99 6.25
C LEU A 3 5.47 -6.40 4.86
N VAL A 4 5.26 -7.03 3.70
CA VAL A 4 4.41 -8.17 3.31
C VAL A 4 5.10 -8.89 2.16
N GLU A 5 5.72 -10.02 2.46
CA GLU A 5 6.12 -11.04 1.49
C GLU A 5 4.97 -12.05 1.43
N LEU A 6 4.02 -11.85 0.52
CA LEU A 6 2.99 -12.84 0.26
C LEU A 6 2.54 -12.74 -1.21
N ALA A 7 2.37 -13.92 -1.80
CA ALA A 7 1.80 -14.18 -3.12
C ALA A 7 2.77 -14.28 -4.32
N LEU A 8 3.81 -15.09 -4.19
CA LEU A 8 4.32 -15.89 -5.31
C LEU A 8 4.62 -17.33 -4.85
N ARG A 9 3.58 -18.16 -4.79
CA ARG A 9 3.69 -19.63 -4.91
C ARG A 9 2.63 -20.10 -5.89
N PRO A 10 3.01 -20.70 -7.04
CA PRO A 10 2.05 -21.33 -7.93
C PRO A 10 1.64 -22.68 -7.33
N SER A 11 0.33 -22.86 -7.13
CA SER A 11 -0.29 -24.13 -6.81
C SER A 11 -0.28 -25.03 -8.06
N SER A 12 0.81 -25.77 -8.22
CA SER A 12 0.85 -26.96 -9.06
C SER A 12 0.55 -28.16 -8.16
N ASP A 13 -0.56 -28.85 -8.42
CA ASP A 13 -0.73 -30.30 -8.33
C ASP A 13 -2.21 -30.67 -8.14
N LYS A 14 -2.86 -31.08 -9.22
CA LYS A 14 -4.11 -31.85 -9.17
C LYS A 14 -4.35 -32.58 -10.50
N SER A 15 -3.58 -33.64 -10.72
CA SER A 15 -4.02 -34.74 -11.61
C SER A 15 -3.24 -36.03 -11.33
N GLN A 16 -3.74 -36.88 -10.42
CA GLN A 16 -3.59 -38.33 -10.59
C GLN A 16 -4.73 -39.12 -9.88
N PRO A 17 -5.29 -40.19 -10.50
CA PRO A 17 -6.56 -40.84 -10.14
C PRO A 17 -6.42 -41.98 -9.10
N PRO A 18 -7.53 -42.50 -8.55
CA PRO A 18 -7.51 -43.54 -7.53
C PRO A 18 -7.54 -44.95 -8.14
N SER A 19 -6.48 -45.74 -7.98
CA SER A 19 -6.61 -47.20 -8.00
C SER A 19 -5.44 -47.90 -7.28
N GLN A 20 -5.75 -49.02 -6.64
CA GLN A 20 -4.85 -50.05 -6.10
C GLN A 20 -4.04 -49.73 -4.83
N ARG A 21 -4.70 -49.82 -3.69
CA ARG A 21 -4.08 -50.29 -2.43
C ARG A 21 -5.10 -51.09 -1.58
N SER A 22 -5.22 -52.39 -1.85
CA SER A 22 -5.69 -53.37 -0.87
C SER A 22 -5.43 -54.78 -1.37
N MET A 23 -4.26 -55.32 -1.06
CA MET A 23 -4.05 -56.76 -0.93
C MET A 23 -2.64 -57.04 -0.40
N VAL A 24 -2.40 -56.79 0.89
CA VAL A 24 -1.33 -57.47 1.65
C VAL A 24 -1.75 -57.49 3.13
N SER A 25 -2.19 -58.65 3.61
CA SER A 25 -2.11 -59.14 5.01
C SER A 25 -3.33 -59.96 5.35
N LEU A 26 -3.26 -61.28 5.19
CA LEU A 26 -3.75 -62.18 6.24
C LEU A 26 -3.18 -63.60 6.08
N LEU A 27 -2.31 -63.93 7.04
CA LEU A 27 -2.06 -65.23 7.66
C LEU A 27 -1.70 -66.46 6.80
N LEU A 28 -0.39 -66.71 6.75
CA LEU A 28 0.22 -68.03 6.95
C LEU A 28 -0.11 -68.58 8.34
N LEU A 29 -0.88 -69.68 8.44
CA LEU A 29 -0.59 -70.84 9.31
C LEU A 29 -1.67 -71.91 9.12
N VAL A 30 -1.29 -73.11 8.69
CA VAL A 30 -1.67 -74.45 9.24
C VAL A 30 -1.44 -75.49 8.15
N LEU A 31 -0.27 -76.14 8.27
CA LEU A 31 0.09 -77.39 7.64
C LEU A 31 -0.20 -78.50 8.67
N SER A 32 -1.14 -79.40 8.41
CA SER A 32 -1.07 -80.81 8.86
C SER A 32 -2.19 -81.64 8.20
N ALA A 33 -1.77 -82.68 7.48
CA ALA A 33 -2.61 -83.74 6.96
C ALA A 33 -3.20 -84.61 8.09
N PRO A 34 -4.22 -85.44 7.79
CA PRO A 34 -3.90 -86.86 7.68
C PRO A 34 -4.61 -87.60 6.53
N ALA A 35 -3.96 -88.69 6.13
CA ALA A 35 -4.37 -89.68 5.15
C ALA A 35 -5.58 -90.53 5.59
N ALA A 36 -6.42 -90.95 4.64
CA ALA A 36 -6.65 -92.38 4.31
C ALA A 36 -7.89 -92.58 3.39
N ILE A 37 -7.83 -93.67 2.62
CA ILE A 37 -8.93 -94.47 2.02
C ILE A 37 -9.14 -94.32 0.49
N SER A 38 -8.47 -95.24 -0.22
CA SER A 38 -8.93 -96.13 -1.32
C SER A 38 -9.60 -95.49 -2.55
N ALA A 39 -8.96 -95.49 -3.73
CA ALA A 39 -8.85 -96.59 -4.70
C ALA A 39 -10.16 -96.92 -5.43
N LEU A 40 -10.31 -96.48 -6.69
CA LEU A 40 -10.53 -97.31 -7.89
C LEU A 40 -10.69 -96.42 -9.14
N GLU A 41 -10.09 -96.89 -10.25
CA GLU A 41 -10.49 -96.72 -11.67
C GLU A 41 -10.40 -95.30 -12.28
N GLN A 42 -9.46 -94.96 -13.17
CA GLN A 42 -9.04 -95.58 -14.44
C GLN A 42 -10.17 -95.65 -15.50
N GLN A 43 -9.86 -95.13 -16.69
CA GLN A 43 -10.69 -94.98 -17.91
C GLN A 43 -11.77 -93.88 -17.82
N GLN A 44 -11.77 -92.86 -18.68
CA GLN A 44 -11.63 -92.96 -20.13
C GLN A 44 -10.77 -91.82 -20.71
N HIS A 45 -9.60 -92.19 -21.21
CA HIS A 45 -9.17 -91.71 -22.51
C HIS A 45 -10.15 -92.31 -23.53
N GLU A 46 -11.06 -91.51 -24.09
CA GLU A 46 -11.55 -91.67 -25.46
C GLU A 46 -12.48 -90.53 -25.87
N ALA A 47 -12.38 -90.16 -27.14
CA ALA A 47 -13.18 -89.17 -27.87
C ALA A 47 -13.00 -87.71 -27.38
N ALA A 48 -12.16 -86.88 -27.97
CA ALA A 48 -11.96 -86.74 -29.40
C ALA A 48 -10.53 -86.30 -29.67
N GLN A 49 -9.85 -87.09 -30.50
CA GLN A 49 -9.05 -86.46 -31.54
C GLN A 49 -10.01 -85.61 -32.37
N ALA A 50 -10.32 -84.41 -31.87
CA ALA A 50 -10.54 -83.30 -32.77
C ALA A 50 -9.21 -83.15 -33.48
N VAL A 51 -9.08 -83.87 -34.60
CA VAL A 51 -8.19 -83.52 -35.69
C VAL A 51 -8.62 -82.12 -36.05
N ALA A 52 -8.10 -81.14 -35.32
CA ALA A 52 -8.09 -79.76 -35.71
C ALA A 52 -7.24 -79.77 -36.96
N ASN A 53 -7.91 -79.95 -38.09
CA ASN A 53 -7.32 -79.87 -39.42
C ASN A 53 -6.40 -78.64 -39.39
N PRO A 54 -5.09 -78.76 -39.69
CA PRO A 54 -4.14 -77.66 -39.62
C PRO A 54 -4.67 -76.38 -40.31
N ILE A 55 -5.48 -76.55 -41.36
CA ILE A 55 -6.18 -75.48 -42.06
C ILE A 55 -7.18 -74.73 -41.14
N ARG A 56 -7.95 -75.43 -40.31
CA ARG A 56 -8.85 -74.80 -39.33
C ARG A 56 -8.06 -73.96 -38.32
N LYS A 57 -6.94 -74.44 -37.78
CA LYS A 57 -6.12 -73.66 -36.83
C LYS A 57 -5.56 -72.38 -37.46
N VAL A 58 -5.12 -72.43 -38.71
CA VAL A 58 -4.65 -71.24 -39.44
C VAL A 58 -5.80 -70.28 -39.71
N VAL A 59 -6.99 -70.77 -40.07
CA VAL A 59 -8.18 -69.91 -40.25
C VAL A 59 -8.63 -69.29 -38.94
N THR A 60 -8.61 -70.01 -37.81
CA THR A 60 -8.95 -69.45 -36.49
C THR A 60 -7.92 -68.41 -36.05
N MET A 61 -6.62 -68.66 -36.26
CA MET A 61 -5.58 -67.66 -36.00
C MET A 61 -5.77 -66.41 -36.87
N LEU A 62 -6.07 -66.55 -38.16
CA LEU A 62 -6.32 -65.41 -39.05
C LEU A 62 -7.60 -64.64 -38.64
N GLN A 63 -8.64 -65.33 -38.20
CA GLN A 63 -9.86 -64.71 -37.66
C GLN A 63 -9.61 -63.98 -36.34
N ASP A 64 -8.80 -64.53 -35.45
CA ASP A 64 -8.41 -63.90 -34.18
C ASP A 64 -7.47 -62.71 -34.42
N MET A 65 -6.55 -62.79 -35.38
CA MET A 65 -5.75 -61.64 -35.82
C MET A 65 -6.62 -60.55 -36.43
N GLN A 66 -7.63 -60.92 -37.24
CA GLN A 66 -8.55 -59.94 -37.81
C GLN A 66 -9.38 -59.24 -36.71
N LYS A 67 -9.86 -59.99 -35.72
CA LYS A 67 -10.54 -59.41 -34.54
C LYS A 67 -9.64 -58.48 -33.74
N LYS A 68 -8.40 -58.90 -33.44
CA LYS A 68 -7.42 -58.07 -32.72
C LYS A 68 -7.11 -56.79 -33.48
N VAL A 69 -6.88 -56.86 -34.80
CA VAL A 69 -6.64 -55.67 -35.62
C VAL A 69 -7.85 -54.73 -35.62
N THR A 70 -9.08 -55.24 -35.61
CA THR A 70 -10.28 -54.38 -35.48
C THR A 70 -10.45 -53.78 -34.09
N GLU A 71 -10.13 -54.51 -33.03
CA GLU A 71 -10.19 -54.01 -31.65
C GLU A 71 -9.09 -52.96 -31.38
N GLU A 72 -7.87 -53.23 -31.82
CA GLU A 72 -6.74 -52.28 -31.76
C GLU A 72 -7.03 -51.02 -32.60
N GLY A 73 -7.59 -51.17 -33.81
CA GLY A 73 -7.98 -50.04 -34.64
C GLY A 73 -9.07 -49.16 -34.00
N ALA A 74 -10.05 -49.75 -33.31
CA ALA A 74 -11.05 -49.00 -32.56
C ALA A 74 -10.45 -48.29 -31.33
N ALA A 75 -9.55 -48.97 -30.61
CA ALA A 75 -8.85 -48.39 -29.47
C ALA A 75 -7.92 -47.23 -29.86
N GLU A 76 -7.18 -47.37 -30.97
CA GLU A 76 -6.33 -46.30 -31.52
C GLU A 76 -7.15 -45.10 -32.00
N ALA A 77 -8.30 -45.33 -32.63
CA ALA A 77 -9.21 -44.25 -33.05
C ALA A 77 -9.73 -43.45 -31.85
N GLU A 78 -10.15 -44.12 -30.76
CA GLU A 78 -10.54 -43.44 -29.52
C GLU A 78 -9.38 -42.67 -28.87
N LEU A 79 -8.18 -43.27 -28.84
CA LEU A 79 -7.00 -42.59 -28.27
C LEU A 79 -6.63 -41.36 -29.08
N TYR A 80 -6.73 -41.45 -30.41
CA TYR A 80 -6.47 -40.35 -31.32
C TYR A 80 -7.47 -39.22 -31.12
N GLU A 81 -8.77 -39.50 -30.99
CA GLU A 81 -9.77 -38.47 -30.69
C GLU A 81 -9.52 -37.79 -29.34
N LYS A 82 -9.21 -38.58 -28.29
CA LYS A 82 -8.86 -38.05 -26.96
C LYS A 82 -7.61 -37.17 -27.02
N PHE A 83 -6.59 -37.59 -27.75
CA PHE A 83 -5.36 -36.82 -27.92
C PHE A 83 -5.60 -35.52 -28.71
N MET A 84 -6.38 -35.58 -29.79
CA MET A 84 -6.75 -34.39 -30.56
C MET A 84 -7.60 -33.41 -29.73
N CYS A 85 -8.53 -33.92 -28.91
CA CYS A 85 -9.29 -33.10 -27.97
C CYS A 85 -8.40 -32.43 -26.92
N TYR A 86 -7.42 -33.17 -26.37
CA TYR A 86 -6.43 -32.61 -25.45
C TYR A 86 -5.58 -31.51 -26.10
N CYS A 87 -5.09 -31.74 -27.33
CA CYS A 87 -4.30 -30.75 -28.07
C CYS A 87 -5.11 -29.47 -28.36
N LYS A 88 -6.37 -29.62 -28.80
CA LYS A 88 -7.26 -28.47 -29.06
C LYS A 88 -7.57 -27.69 -27.79
N THR A 89 -7.93 -28.38 -26.71
CA THR A 89 -8.26 -27.73 -25.44
C THR A 89 -7.04 -27.04 -24.85
N SER A 90 -5.93 -27.78 -24.70
CA SER A 90 -4.69 -27.25 -24.10
C SER A 90 -4.09 -26.11 -24.92
N GLY A 91 -4.11 -26.21 -26.25
CA GLY A 91 -3.67 -25.14 -27.14
C GLY A 91 -4.55 -23.89 -27.01
N GLY A 92 -5.87 -24.07 -26.93
CA GLY A 92 -6.82 -22.99 -26.69
C GLY A 92 -6.62 -22.32 -25.33
N THR A 93 -6.47 -23.09 -24.25
CA THR A 93 -6.24 -22.56 -22.90
C THR A 93 -4.90 -21.82 -22.82
N LEU A 94 -3.84 -22.37 -23.41
CA LEU A 94 -2.53 -21.71 -23.47
C LEU A 94 -2.62 -20.39 -24.24
N SER A 95 -3.28 -20.38 -25.40
CA SER A 95 -3.50 -19.15 -26.18
C SER A 95 -4.28 -18.10 -25.40
N SER A 96 -5.39 -18.48 -24.74
CA SER A 96 -6.16 -17.58 -23.88
C SER A 96 -5.30 -17.00 -22.76
N SER A 97 -4.53 -17.85 -22.07
CA SER A 97 -3.65 -17.40 -20.99
C SER A 97 -2.55 -16.45 -21.47
N MET A 98 -2.05 -16.63 -22.70
CA MET A 98 -1.08 -15.71 -23.30
C MET A 98 -1.71 -14.34 -23.60
N GLU A 99 -2.94 -14.31 -24.12
CA GLU A 99 -3.63 -13.04 -24.39
C GLU A 99 -4.00 -12.31 -23.10
N GLU A 100 -4.48 -13.03 -22.08
CA GLU A 100 -4.70 -12.47 -20.74
C GLU A 100 -3.41 -11.91 -20.14
N ALA A 101 -2.30 -12.65 -20.23
CA ALA A 101 -1.00 -12.19 -19.75
C ALA A 101 -0.50 -10.95 -20.51
N LYS A 102 -0.67 -10.89 -21.85
CA LYS A 102 -0.33 -9.70 -22.65
C LYS A 102 -1.16 -8.48 -22.24
N ASN A 103 -2.46 -8.66 -22.03
CA ASN A 103 -3.34 -7.60 -21.56
C ASN A 103 -2.97 -7.13 -20.15
N ALA A 104 -2.65 -8.05 -19.25
CA ALA A 104 -2.16 -7.74 -17.91
C ALA A 104 -0.84 -6.96 -17.96
N ILE A 105 0.12 -7.37 -18.80
CA ILE A 105 1.39 -6.65 -19.00
C ILE A 105 1.14 -5.22 -19.49
N ALA A 106 0.26 -5.04 -20.48
CA ALA A 106 -0.07 -3.71 -21.00
C ALA A 106 -0.70 -2.81 -19.92
N SER A 107 -1.66 -3.34 -19.17
CA SER A 107 -2.34 -2.62 -18.09
C SER A 107 -1.40 -2.26 -16.93
N LEU A 108 -0.56 -3.20 -16.50
CA LEU A 108 0.45 -2.98 -15.46
C LEU A 108 1.51 -1.97 -15.91
N THR A 109 1.93 -2.02 -17.17
CA THR A 109 2.89 -1.04 -17.73
C THR A 109 2.31 0.37 -17.75
N ALA A 110 1.05 0.53 -18.14
CA ALA A 110 0.36 1.82 -18.10
C ALA A 110 0.23 2.34 -16.65
N SER A 111 -0.14 1.46 -15.73
CA SER A 111 -0.27 1.79 -14.30
C SER A 111 1.07 2.17 -13.66
N LEU A 112 2.16 1.48 -14.05
CA LEU A 112 3.51 1.77 -13.59
C LEU A 112 3.97 3.16 -14.07
N LYS A 113 3.73 3.51 -15.35
CA LYS A 113 4.04 4.83 -15.89
C LYS A 113 3.28 5.94 -15.16
N ALA A 114 1.97 5.79 -15.00
CA ALA A 114 1.14 6.75 -14.27
C ALA A 114 1.59 6.89 -12.80
N SER A 115 1.96 5.79 -12.15
CA SER A 115 2.47 5.81 -10.77
C SER A 115 3.86 6.46 -10.68
N GLY A 116 4.72 6.24 -11.69
CA GLY A 116 6.02 6.88 -11.81
C GLY A 116 5.90 8.39 -11.95
N GLU A 117 5.03 8.87 -12.84
CA GLU A 117 4.73 10.30 -13.02
C GLU A 117 4.19 10.92 -11.73
N LYS A 118 3.19 10.29 -11.10
CA LYS A 118 2.67 10.74 -9.80
C LYS A 118 3.74 10.81 -8.72
N LYS A 119 4.66 9.85 -8.68
CA LYS A 119 5.79 9.86 -7.73
C LYS A 119 6.68 11.06 -7.99
N THR A 120 7.04 11.35 -9.24
CA THR A 120 7.88 12.52 -9.57
C THR A 120 7.21 13.83 -9.17
N GLN A 121 5.90 13.96 -9.42
CA GLN A 121 5.12 15.12 -9.00
C GLN A 121 5.09 15.25 -7.47
N THR A 122 4.76 14.17 -6.76
CA THR A 122 4.67 14.18 -5.29
C THR A 122 6.01 14.56 -4.63
N VAL A 123 7.14 14.10 -5.19
CA VAL A 123 8.48 14.46 -4.68
C VAL A 123 8.80 15.94 -4.92
N ALA A 124 8.38 16.50 -6.06
CA ALA A 124 8.53 17.93 -6.33
C ALA A 124 7.67 18.77 -5.37
N ASP A 125 6.40 18.41 -5.22
CA ASP A 125 5.45 19.07 -4.32
C ASP A 125 5.92 19.01 -2.86
N GLU A 126 6.46 17.85 -2.43
CA GLU A 126 7.01 17.69 -1.08
C GLU A 126 8.16 18.68 -0.83
N LYS A 127 9.07 18.84 -1.78
CA LYS A 127 10.20 19.77 -1.67
C LYS A 127 9.72 21.22 -1.61
N GLU A 128 8.77 21.59 -2.45
CA GLU A 128 8.16 22.93 -2.43
C GLU A 128 7.46 23.20 -1.09
N HIS A 129 6.66 22.27 -0.59
CA HIS A 129 5.99 22.40 0.69
C HIS A 129 6.95 22.45 1.88
N GLN A 130 8.07 21.72 1.84
CA GLN A 130 9.11 21.84 2.87
C GLN A 130 9.73 23.23 2.89
N GLN A 131 10.04 23.80 1.70
CA GLN A 131 10.56 25.15 1.58
C GLN A 131 9.55 26.19 2.07
N SER A 132 8.31 26.12 1.57
CA SER A 132 7.21 27.02 1.98
C SER A 132 6.97 26.97 3.49
N ARG A 133 7.04 25.79 4.12
CA ARG A 133 6.94 25.66 5.57
C ARG A 133 8.09 26.33 6.32
N SER A 134 9.31 26.24 5.80
CA SER A 134 10.46 26.92 6.40
C SER A 134 10.29 28.43 6.34
N GLU A 135 9.96 28.94 5.15
CA GLU A 135 9.74 30.38 4.92
C GLU A 135 8.58 30.92 5.76
N ALA A 136 7.48 30.18 5.87
CA ALA A 136 6.34 30.55 6.69
C ALA A 136 6.68 30.59 8.19
N LYS A 137 7.51 29.65 8.68
CA LYS A 137 8.00 29.67 10.07
C LYS A 137 8.87 30.88 10.34
N ASP A 138 9.78 31.20 9.43
CA ASP A 138 10.66 32.36 9.56
C ASP A 138 9.88 33.67 9.51
N ALA A 139 8.89 33.77 8.59
CA ALA A 139 7.99 34.90 8.52
C ALA A 139 7.18 35.07 9.80
N MET A 140 6.71 33.96 10.39
CA MET A 140 5.97 34.01 11.66
C MET A 140 6.86 34.41 12.83
N ALA A 141 8.07 33.89 12.92
CA ALA A 141 9.03 34.29 13.96
C ALA A 141 9.34 35.79 13.88
N LYS A 142 9.60 36.31 12.67
CA LYS A 142 9.84 37.74 12.43
C LYS A 142 8.62 38.58 12.80
N ALA A 143 7.42 38.17 12.39
CA ALA A 143 6.19 38.89 12.70
C ALA A 143 5.89 38.92 14.21
N THR A 144 6.12 37.82 14.92
CA THR A 144 5.96 37.77 16.37
C THR A 144 6.96 38.67 17.07
N ALA A 145 8.25 38.61 16.68
CA ALA A 145 9.28 39.48 17.26
C ALA A 145 8.99 40.99 17.03
N LEU A 146 8.49 41.35 15.84
CA LEU A 146 8.05 42.72 15.56
C LEU A 146 6.87 43.13 16.44
N ARG A 147 5.85 42.28 16.58
CA ARG A 147 4.70 42.57 17.45
C ARG A 147 5.08 42.71 18.92
N GLU A 148 6.00 41.88 19.42
CA GLU A 148 6.49 41.99 20.79
C GLU A 148 7.24 43.31 21.02
N LYS A 149 8.08 43.71 20.06
CA LYS A 149 8.80 44.99 20.10
C LYS A 149 7.82 46.17 20.06
N GLU A 150 6.90 46.18 19.10
CA GLU A 150 5.88 47.22 18.95
C GLU A 150 4.97 47.30 20.19
N ALA A 151 4.59 46.16 20.77
CA ALA A 151 3.80 46.12 22.00
C ALA A 151 4.56 46.71 23.20
N SER A 152 5.86 46.39 23.34
CA SER A 152 6.72 46.99 24.35
C SER A 152 6.84 48.51 24.18
N ASP A 153 7.11 48.97 22.95
CA ASP A 153 7.29 50.39 22.67
C ASP A 153 5.97 51.15 22.84
N PHE A 154 4.84 50.57 22.42
CA PHE A 154 3.50 51.10 22.67
C PHE A 154 3.19 51.20 24.16
N ALA A 155 3.54 50.19 24.98
CA ALA A 155 3.30 50.23 26.42
C ALA A 155 4.08 51.37 27.10
N LYS A 156 5.33 51.61 26.67
CA LYS A 156 6.14 52.75 27.14
C LYS A 156 5.52 54.08 26.74
N GLU A 157 5.25 54.28 25.45
CA GLU A 157 4.66 55.53 24.96
C GLU A 157 3.28 55.80 25.56
N LYS A 158 2.47 54.75 25.81
CA LYS A 158 1.18 54.87 26.51
C LYS A 158 1.38 55.31 27.96
N SER A 159 2.33 54.73 28.68
CA SER A 159 2.65 55.13 30.06
C SER A 159 3.11 56.59 30.14
N ASP A 160 3.99 56.99 29.21
CA ASP A 160 4.49 58.36 29.16
C ASP A 160 3.38 59.34 28.80
N SER A 161 2.58 59.03 27.77
CA SER A 161 1.45 59.87 27.34
C SER A 161 0.38 60.01 28.43
N THR A 162 0.02 58.92 29.11
CA THR A 162 -0.96 58.98 30.23
C THR A 162 -0.43 59.83 31.38
N THR A 163 0.87 59.74 31.67
CA THR A 163 1.49 60.59 32.69
C THR A 163 1.53 62.06 32.28
N ASN A 164 1.80 62.35 31.00
CA ASN A 164 1.81 63.70 30.46
C ASN A 164 0.40 64.31 30.46
N ILE A 165 -0.62 63.55 30.07
CA ILE A 165 -2.03 63.98 30.16
C ILE A 165 -2.40 64.33 31.60
N ALA A 166 -2.08 63.48 32.57
CA ALA A 166 -2.35 63.76 33.98
C ALA A 166 -1.58 64.99 34.50
N ALA A 167 -0.39 65.29 33.95
CA ALA A 167 0.35 66.50 34.27
C ALA A 167 -0.31 67.75 33.65
N LEU A 168 -0.82 67.67 32.42
CA LEU A 168 -1.57 68.73 31.76
C LEU A 168 -2.88 69.03 32.50
N GLU A 169 -3.63 68.01 32.92
CA GLU A 169 -4.86 68.19 33.72
C GLU A 169 -4.58 68.94 35.03
N LYS A 170 -3.48 68.60 35.71
CA LYS A 170 -3.04 69.31 36.91
C LYS A 170 -2.61 70.75 36.61
N ALA A 171 -1.96 70.98 35.47
CA ALA A 171 -1.56 72.32 35.03
C ALA A 171 -2.79 73.21 34.80
N ILE A 172 -3.75 72.72 34.03
CA ILE A 172 -5.01 73.41 33.73
C ILE A 172 -5.72 73.74 35.05
N ALA A 173 -5.89 72.76 35.93
CA ALA A 173 -6.55 72.99 37.22
C ALA A 173 -5.81 74.00 38.13
N ALA A 174 -4.48 74.07 38.06
CA ALA A 174 -3.71 75.05 38.84
C ALA A 174 -3.82 76.47 38.25
N VAL A 175 -3.85 76.60 36.93
CA VAL A 175 -4.09 77.87 36.23
C VAL A 175 -5.49 78.38 36.51
N GLU A 176 -6.52 77.52 36.42
CA GLU A 176 -7.92 77.87 36.73
C GLU A 176 -8.10 78.34 38.17
N LYS A 177 -7.33 77.79 39.11
CA LYS A 177 -7.36 78.18 40.53
C LYS A 177 -6.48 79.38 40.87
N GLY A 178 -5.76 79.95 39.90
CA GLY A 178 -4.87 81.10 40.13
C GLY A 178 -3.59 80.77 40.91
N ILE A 179 -3.20 79.49 41.03
CA ILE A 179 -2.02 79.02 41.79
C ILE A 179 -0.82 78.83 40.84
N ALA A 180 -0.57 79.80 39.96
CA ALA A 180 0.47 79.68 38.93
C ALA A 180 1.88 79.54 39.54
N GLY A 181 2.18 80.25 40.63
CA GLY A 181 3.52 80.26 41.24
C GLY A 181 3.94 78.94 41.91
N GLY A 182 3.00 78.19 42.50
CA GLY A 182 3.29 76.90 43.14
C GLY A 182 3.34 75.72 42.16
N PHE A 183 2.61 75.83 41.04
CA PHE A 183 2.58 74.78 40.01
C PHE A 183 3.92 74.63 39.28
N LEU A 184 4.59 75.76 38.96
CA LEU A 184 5.89 75.75 38.26
C LEU A 184 6.99 75.01 39.03
N GLN A 185 6.89 74.96 40.37
CA GLN A 185 7.81 74.22 41.24
C GLN A 185 7.43 72.75 41.42
N SER A 186 6.30 72.31 40.86
CA SER A 186 5.79 70.94 41.03
C SER A 186 6.44 69.95 40.06
N ASN A 187 6.47 68.67 40.46
CA ASN A 187 6.92 67.58 39.60
C ASN A 187 6.11 67.45 38.30
N ALA A 188 4.87 67.96 38.25
CA ALA A 188 4.06 67.97 37.04
C ALA A 188 4.60 68.99 36.01
N ALA A 189 4.95 70.20 36.45
CA ALA A 189 5.56 71.22 35.59
C ALA A 189 6.93 70.78 35.03
N LEU A 190 7.74 70.09 35.84
CA LEU A 190 9.02 69.52 35.38
C LEU A 190 8.85 68.47 34.27
N ARG A 191 7.79 67.65 34.35
CA ARG A 191 7.48 66.66 33.28
C ARG A 191 6.99 67.34 32.02
N LEU A 192 6.13 68.36 32.13
CA LEU A 192 5.66 69.14 30.98
C LEU A 192 6.81 69.88 30.29
N ARG A 193 7.72 70.47 31.06
CA ARG A 193 8.94 71.11 30.54
C ARG A 193 9.81 70.13 29.76
N ARG A 194 10.03 68.92 30.29
CA ARG A 194 10.79 67.87 29.58
C ARG A 194 10.08 67.42 28.30
N TYR A 195 8.77 67.21 28.34
CA TYR A 195 7.98 66.85 27.16
C TYR A 195 8.03 67.94 26.09
N ALA A 196 7.89 69.21 26.50
CA ALA A 196 7.99 70.36 25.62
C ALA A 196 9.38 70.48 24.96
N MET A 197 10.46 70.08 25.64
CA MET A 197 11.82 70.09 25.09
C MET A 197 12.11 68.93 24.14
N GLU A 198 11.68 67.70 24.47
CA GLU A 198 12.16 66.48 23.79
C GLU A 198 11.19 65.92 22.75
N LYS A 199 9.88 66.10 22.95
CA LYS A 199 8.85 65.34 22.22
C LYS A 199 7.84 66.23 21.51
N ALA A 200 7.62 67.45 21.98
CA ALA A 200 6.60 68.32 21.43
C ALA A 200 7.10 69.05 20.18
N ASP A 201 6.27 69.03 19.13
CA ASP A 201 6.51 69.72 17.86
C ASP A 201 6.09 71.19 18.01
N LEU A 202 6.97 71.98 18.62
CA LEU A 202 6.83 73.43 18.76
C LEU A 202 7.95 74.14 18.00
N PRO A 203 7.65 75.28 17.37
CA PRO A 203 8.68 76.15 16.83
C PRO A 203 9.61 76.63 17.96
N ASP A 204 10.88 76.84 17.63
CA ASP A 204 11.95 77.05 18.62
C ASP A 204 11.72 78.30 19.49
N ASP A 205 11.04 79.31 18.96
CA ASP A 205 10.61 80.52 19.67
C ASP A 205 9.64 80.20 20.82
N ALA A 206 8.60 79.42 20.54
CA ALA A 206 7.63 79.00 21.55
C ALA A 206 8.26 78.09 22.60
N ARG A 207 9.24 77.27 22.20
CA ARG A 207 10.04 76.45 23.12
C ARG A 207 10.85 77.34 24.06
N GLN A 208 11.46 78.40 23.55
CA GLN A 208 12.30 79.30 24.34
C GLN A 208 11.48 80.16 25.31
N GLU A 209 10.28 80.58 24.90
CA GLU A 209 9.33 81.30 25.76
C GLU A 209 8.85 80.43 26.93
N LEU A 210 8.51 79.16 26.67
CA LEU A 210 8.14 78.20 27.71
C LEU A 210 9.26 77.91 28.73
N LEU A 211 10.52 78.16 28.36
CA LEU A 211 11.69 77.93 29.21
C LEU A 211 12.17 79.17 29.96
N ALA A 212 11.66 80.35 29.58
CA ALA A 212 12.01 81.63 30.19
C ALA A 212 11.29 81.87 31.54
N PHE A 213 10.22 81.11 31.80
CA PHE A 213 9.50 81.06 33.08
C PHE A 213 10.01 79.94 33.99
#